data_AF-A0AAV5B901-F1
#
_entry.id   AF-A0AAV5B901-F1
#
_cell.length_a   1.000
_cell.length_b   1.000
_cell.length_c   1.000
_cell.angle_alpha   90.00
_cell.angle_beta   90.00
_cell.angle_gamma   90.00
#
_symmetry.space_group_name_H-M   'P 1'
#
loop_
_entity.id
_entity.type
_entity.pdbx_description
1 polymer ?
#
loop_
_entity_poly.entity_id
_entity_poly.type
_entity_poly.pdbx_seq_one_letter_code
_entity_poly.pdbx_strand_id
1 'polypeptide(L)'
;MNEVKKTKYRTFDEVYENYEGRNNILIALSIKKGSNILYLGNNKAHIRFLSNLGNLCICNGIDQLTSITESFDTIIADRFFDSIVWNQKIDFLLKLLTLKKESGHIYIFANNKLAIRYFSGTREEESSLPYGNLVVSNHLLSFREWERLIKSTGEEFKFYFPYPDLDFTNTIYTNDPKLGQIQSVETLFKDYRLMMFNDVQALNEINKSGYFKDFSNCFLIEIGSPSNVEMIKFSLERKPEFQMMTSILKNRTERSVEKKCICNAGIKHLDKIEEYYHRFNKYNQNLNIAYCPLKRKSQDTLEFKYITGENLEEKIELAVMKRDRSKIESYLKIIDELASVGERSPFKPNQRFYDVFGKRNYSLLENQECYDIANIDLIFGNVICNNKYYAIDYEWVFDCTIPKSYILFRTLLHSYALSKLEPSDLEALYELCGINEQLKDIFMEMEYSFQDYVSHLKISDIQKEYHLLKLFPYDLEQRIRKIELIQGEDKHTYYFDNGPSFNETFDIVPGIDVKLLIHGKSILGIHQLTVDGKAVSFTTNADLIDGNNYYFLNDPEICICAPAGNQLDIDGYFYLFNDGNIDRIVELMNLIGELAGQNHALQKHLDSLLSHRIVRLLDRKKK
;
A
#
# COMPACT_ATOMS: atom_id res chain seq x y z
N MET A 1 -11.54 -12.57 -12.57
CA MET A 1 -12.39 -11.39 -12.30
C MET A 1 -13.02 -11.61 -10.94
N ASN A 2 -12.36 -11.18 -9.86
CA ASN A 2 -12.85 -11.39 -8.50
C ASN A 2 -13.97 -10.36 -8.25
N GLU A 3 -15.16 -10.84 -7.88
CA GLU A 3 -16.20 -9.97 -7.31
C GLU A 3 -15.60 -9.28 -6.08
N VAL A 4 -15.38 -7.96 -6.17
CA VAL A 4 -15.04 -7.14 -5.01
C VAL A 4 -16.15 -7.39 -4.00
N LYS A 5 -15.81 -7.95 -2.84
CA LYS A 5 -16.76 -8.11 -1.72
C LYS A 5 -17.25 -6.71 -1.36
N LYS A 6 -18.42 -6.33 -1.89
CA LYS A 6 -19.02 -5.02 -1.63
C LYS A 6 -19.09 -4.80 -0.13
N THR A 7 -18.54 -3.68 0.34
CA THR A 7 -18.70 -3.32 1.73
C THR A 7 -20.18 -3.16 2.08
N LYS A 8 -20.57 -3.48 3.33
CA LYS A 8 -21.96 -3.31 3.81
C LYS A 8 -22.36 -1.82 3.93
N TYR A 9 -21.40 -0.92 3.76
CA TYR A 9 -21.54 0.51 4.03
C TYR A 9 -21.95 1.26 2.76
N ARG A 10 -22.72 2.34 2.92
CA ARG A 10 -23.27 3.12 1.80
C ARG A 10 -22.36 4.25 1.36
N THR A 11 -21.46 4.71 2.24
CA THR A 11 -20.55 5.85 1.97
C THR A 11 -19.14 5.57 2.50
N PHE A 12 -18.14 6.28 1.94
CA PHE A 12 -16.76 6.20 2.41
C PHE A 12 -16.62 6.58 3.89
N ASP A 13 -17.30 7.64 4.34
CA ASP A 13 -17.25 8.08 5.74
C ASP A 13 -17.79 7.01 6.69
N GLU A 14 -18.83 6.27 6.30
CA GLU A 14 -19.32 5.14 7.09
C GLU A 14 -18.28 4.02 7.20
N VAL A 15 -17.57 3.69 6.11
CA VAL A 15 -16.47 2.71 6.14
C VAL A 15 -15.34 3.21 7.03
N TYR A 16 -14.92 4.46 6.84
CA TYR A 16 -13.83 5.09 7.57
C TYR A 16 -14.11 5.14 9.08
N GLU A 17 -15.31 5.53 9.49
CA GLU A 17 -15.69 5.64 10.90
C GLU A 17 -15.90 4.29 11.59
N ASN A 18 -16.23 3.23 10.84
CA ASN A 18 -16.48 1.91 11.41
C ASN A 18 -15.34 0.91 11.18
N TYR A 19 -14.22 1.32 10.57
CA TYR A 19 -13.08 0.45 10.38
C TYR A 19 -12.44 0.11 11.73
N GLU A 20 -12.52 -1.16 12.14
CA GLU A 20 -12.08 -1.61 13.47
C GLU A 20 -10.60 -1.35 13.73
N GLY A 21 -9.77 -1.31 12.68
CA GLY A 21 -8.34 -1.00 12.79
C GLY A 21 -8.02 0.39 13.35
N ARG A 22 -9.01 1.28 13.44
CA ARG A 22 -8.87 2.59 14.11
C ARG A 22 -8.65 2.52 15.60
N ASN A 23 -8.90 1.38 16.22
CA ASN A 23 -8.69 1.18 17.66
C ASN A 23 -7.32 0.60 18.02
N ASN A 24 -6.44 0.33 17.05
CA ASN A 24 -5.17 -0.41 17.29
C ASN A 24 -4.29 0.26 18.32
N ILE A 25 -4.17 1.58 18.22
CA ILE A 25 -3.38 2.36 19.17
C ILE A 25 -3.91 2.23 20.60
N LEU A 26 -5.24 2.11 20.80
CA LEU A 26 -5.84 1.90 22.12
C LEU A 26 -5.64 0.47 22.63
N ILE A 27 -5.69 -0.52 21.74
CA ILE A 27 -5.45 -1.93 22.10
C ILE A 27 -4.03 -2.09 22.66
N ALA A 28 -3.05 -1.33 22.14
CA ALA A 28 -1.67 -1.35 22.63
C ALA A 28 -1.50 -0.86 24.08
N LEU A 29 -2.37 0.03 24.57
CA LEU A 29 -2.21 0.71 25.87
C LEU A 29 -2.45 -0.20 27.09
N SER A 30 -2.94 -1.43 26.89
CA SER A 30 -3.20 -2.41 27.96
C SER A 30 -4.01 -1.85 29.14
N ILE A 31 -4.98 -0.96 28.86
CA ILE A 31 -5.85 -0.32 29.86
C ILE A 31 -6.64 -1.39 30.61
N LYS A 32 -6.56 -1.36 31.94
CA LYS A 32 -7.25 -2.35 32.79
C LYS A 32 -8.76 -2.15 32.75
N LYS A 33 -9.50 -3.25 32.71
CA LYS A 33 -10.96 -3.21 32.85
C LYS A 33 -11.35 -2.63 34.23
N GLY A 34 -12.30 -1.72 34.26
CA GLY A 34 -12.74 -0.99 35.44
C GLY A 34 -11.96 0.30 35.75
N SER A 35 -11.00 0.70 34.91
CA SER A 35 -10.24 1.95 35.11
C SER A 35 -11.13 3.19 34.99
N ASN A 36 -10.84 4.24 35.75
CA ASN A 36 -11.38 5.58 35.51
C ASN A 36 -10.56 6.26 34.41
N ILE A 37 -11.21 6.58 33.29
CA ILE A 37 -10.57 7.03 32.07
C ILE A 37 -11.05 8.45 31.74
N LEU A 38 -10.12 9.38 31.53
CA LEU A 38 -10.40 10.67 30.90
C LEU A 38 -9.97 10.59 29.44
N TYR A 39 -10.89 10.85 28.52
CA TYR A 39 -10.62 10.90 27.09
C TYR A 39 -10.87 12.30 26.54
N LEU A 40 -9.80 12.95 26.06
CA LEU A 40 -9.85 14.23 25.38
C LEU A 40 -9.78 14.00 23.87
N GLY A 41 -10.93 14.06 23.21
CA GLY A 41 -11.06 13.77 21.78
C GLY A 41 -12.50 13.45 21.39
N ASN A 42 -12.76 13.34 20.10
CA ASN A 42 -14.10 13.14 19.54
C ASN A 42 -14.25 11.89 18.65
N ASN A 43 -13.19 11.08 18.50
CA ASN A 43 -13.21 9.85 17.71
C ASN A 43 -14.25 8.85 18.26
N LYS A 44 -15.29 8.56 17.47
CA LYS A 44 -16.42 7.71 17.87
C LYS A 44 -16.02 6.25 18.09
N ALA A 45 -15.06 5.74 17.33
CA ALA A 45 -14.56 4.38 17.49
C ALA A 45 -13.84 4.22 18.83
N HIS A 46 -12.98 5.20 19.17
CA HIS A 46 -12.25 5.26 20.43
C HIS A 46 -13.20 5.36 21.63
N ILE A 47 -14.19 6.26 21.56
CA ILE A 47 -15.21 6.40 22.60
C ILE A 47 -15.91 5.06 22.85
N ARG A 48 -16.37 4.38 21.79
CA ARG A 48 -17.04 3.08 21.90
C ARG A 48 -16.14 2.02 22.54
N PHE A 49 -14.87 1.97 22.14
CA PHE A 49 -13.89 1.03 22.68
C PHE A 49 -13.66 1.28 24.18
N LEU A 50 -13.41 2.53 24.57
CA LEU A 50 -13.12 2.91 25.95
C LEU A 50 -14.32 2.75 26.88
N SER A 51 -15.55 3.01 26.40
CA SER A 51 -16.78 2.77 27.17
C SER A 51 -16.96 1.30 27.59
N ASN A 52 -16.40 0.34 26.84
CA ASN A 52 -16.45 -1.07 27.19
C ASN A 52 -15.37 -1.48 28.22
N LEU A 53 -14.38 -0.62 28.48
CA LEU A 53 -13.27 -0.91 29.38
C LEU A 53 -13.51 -0.40 30.80
N GLY A 54 -14.12 0.76 31.00
CA GLY A 54 -14.23 1.34 32.35
C GLY A 54 -15.13 2.56 32.44
N ASN A 55 -14.97 3.33 33.50
CA ASN A 55 -15.72 4.56 33.73
C ASN A 55 -15.11 5.68 32.87
N LEU A 56 -15.78 6.01 31.77
CA LEU A 56 -15.29 6.96 30.79
C LEU A 56 -15.85 8.38 31.03
N CYS A 57 -14.96 9.34 31.23
CA CYS A 57 -15.24 10.78 31.18
C CYS A 57 -14.73 11.34 29.83
N ILE A 58 -15.63 11.93 29.04
CA ILE A 58 -15.29 12.48 27.72
C ILE A 58 -15.17 14.00 27.84
N CYS A 59 -14.05 14.55 27.37
CA CYS A 59 -13.77 15.97 27.34
C CYS A 59 -13.59 16.44 25.90
N ASN A 60 -14.47 17.33 25.41
CA ASN A 60 -14.47 17.77 24.02
C ASN A 60 -13.81 19.13 23.80
N GLY A 61 -13.32 19.78 24.86
CA GLY A 61 -12.75 21.12 24.73
C GLY A 61 -12.14 21.67 26.00
N ILE A 62 -11.41 22.76 25.83
CA ILE A 62 -10.64 23.46 26.86
C ILE A 62 -11.51 23.85 28.05
N ASP A 63 -12.67 24.47 27.80
CA ASP A 63 -13.55 24.96 28.88
C ASP A 63 -14.00 23.82 29.79
N GLN A 64 -14.34 22.67 29.20
CA GLN A 64 -14.72 21.48 29.96
C GLN A 64 -13.53 20.93 30.76
N LEU A 65 -12.32 20.93 30.21
CA LEU A 65 -11.13 20.45 30.91
C LEU A 65 -10.85 21.26 32.17
N THR A 66 -11.07 22.58 32.14
CA THR A 66 -10.78 23.45 33.29
C THR A 66 -11.67 23.16 34.50
N SER A 67 -12.90 22.67 34.29
CA SER A 67 -13.86 22.36 35.37
C SER A 67 -13.67 20.98 36.00
N ILE A 68 -12.89 20.09 35.38
CA ILE A 68 -12.62 18.74 35.91
C ILE A 68 -11.67 18.82 37.10
N THR A 69 -12.04 18.17 38.20
CA THR A 69 -11.27 18.10 39.45
C THR A 69 -11.02 16.68 39.94
N GLU A 70 -11.67 15.67 39.34
CA GLU A 70 -11.47 14.27 39.69
C GLU A 70 -10.15 13.71 39.12
N SER A 71 -9.62 12.65 39.76
CA SER A 71 -8.37 12.01 39.31
C SER A 71 -8.63 10.70 38.56
N PHE A 72 -7.82 10.44 37.54
CA PHE A 72 -7.99 9.31 36.60
C PHE A 72 -6.82 8.34 36.64
N ASP A 73 -7.12 7.06 36.39
CA ASP A 73 -6.11 6.01 36.21
C ASP A 73 -5.44 6.11 34.84
N THR A 74 -6.18 6.58 33.84
CA THR A 74 -5.71 6.74 32.46
C THR A 74 -6.28 8.02 31.89
N ILE A 75 -5.41 8.88 31.35
CA ILE A 75 -5.80 10.06 30.59
C ILE A 75 -5.31 9.86 29.16
N ILE A 76 -6.18 10.05 28.17
CA ILE A 76 -5.85 9.93 26.75
C ILE A 76 -6.18 11.25 26.08
N ALA A 77 -5.18 11.92 25.54
CA ALA A 77 -5.31 13.11 24.72
C ALA A 77 -5.15 12.71 23.24
N ASP A 78 -6.26 12.38 22.57
CA ASP A 78 -6.27 12.03 21.13
C ASP A 78 -6.31 13.31 20.30
N ARG A 79 -5.15 13.71 19.76
CA ARG A 79 -4.95 14.93 18.95
C ARG A 79 -5.44 16.21 19.61
N PHE A 80 -5.80 16.17 20.90
CA PHE A 80 -6.26 17.33 21.66
C PHE A 80 -5.25 18.48 21.58
N PHE A 81 -3.95 18.18 21.65
CA PHE A 81 -2.92 19.19 21.57
C PHE A 81 -2.73 19.74 20.15
N ASP A 82 -3.12 19.04 19.08
CA ASP A 82 -2.84 19.44 17.71
C ASP A 82 -3.57 20.74 17.31
N SER A 83 -4.64 21.11 18.02
CA SER A 83 -5.37 22.38 17.86
C SER A 83 -5.02 23.45 18.90
N ILE A 84 -4.09 23.16 19.81
CA ILE A 84 -3.69 24.09 20.88
C ILE A 84 -2.50 24.93 20.40
N VAL A 85 -2.61 26.25 20.58
CA VAL A 85 -1.53 27.20 20.29
C VAL A 85 -0.31 26.88 21.13
N TRP A 86 0.88 26.94 20.51
CA TRP A 86 2.17 26.53 21.10
C TRP A 86 2.40 26.99 22.54
N ASN A 87 2.13 28.27 22.85
CA ASN A 87 2.39 28.87 24.15
C ASN A 87 1.47 28.38 25.29
N GLN A 88 0.33 27.77 24.97
CA GLN A 88 -0.64 27.27 25.97
C GLN A 88 -0.46 25.77 26.27
N LYS A 89 0.30 25.03 25.46
CA LYS A 89 0.42 23.57 25.60
C LYS A 89 0.98 23.16 26.96
N ILE A 90 1.91 23.93 27.52
CA ILE A 90 2.47 23.64 28.85
C ILE A 90 1.40 23.73 29.94
N ASP A 91 0.54 24.74 29.91
CA ASP A 91 -0.51 24.94 30.91
C ASP A 91 -1.50 23.77 30.91
N PHE A 92 -1.89 23.30 29.71
CA PHE A 92 -2.76 22.14 29.57
C PHE A 92 -2.08 20.84 29.99
N LEU A 93 -0.80 20.64 29.64
CA LEU A 93 -0.05 19.48 30.11
C LEU A 93 0.04 19.44 31.63
N LEU A 94 0.35 20.58 32.27
CA LEU A 94 0.37 20.70 33.72
C LEU A 94 -1.02 20.41 34.33
N LYS A 95 -2.10 20.89 33.71
CA LYS A 95 -3.46 20.55 34.13
C LYS A 95 -3.70 19.04 34.06
N LEU A 96 -3.34 18.35 32.97
CA LEU A 96 -3.51 16.90 32.87
C LEU A 96 -2.72 16.15 33.96
N LEU A 97 -1.51 16.62 34.30
CA LEU A 97 -0.72 16.05 35.39
C LEU A 97 -1.43 16.14 36.75
N THR A 98 -2.14 17.24 37.03
CA THR A 98 -2.94 17.35 38.27
C THR A 98 -4.13 16.38 38.35
N LEU A 99 -4.63 15.93 37.19
CA LEU A 99 -5.74 14.98 37.10
C LEU A 99 -5.25 13.52 37.07
N LYS A 100 -3.95 13.28 36.90
CA LYS A 100 -3.35 11.95 36.86
C LYS A 100 -3.21 11.42 38.29
N LYS A 101 -3.72 10.21 38.56
CA LYS A 101 -3.36 9.51 39.81
C LYS A 101 -1.87 9.19 39.85
N GLU A 102 -1.32 8.94 41.04
CA GLU A 102 0.10 8.64 41.24
C GLU A 102 0.59 7.49 40.34
N SER A 103 -0.13 6.35 40.34
CA SER A 103 0.13 5.19 39.47
C SER A 103 -0.56 5.25 38.10
N GLY A 104 -1.16 6.39 37.77
CA GLY A 104 -1.87 6.59 36.51
C GLY A 104 -0.93 7.01 35.37
N HIS A 105 -1.44 6.90 34.14
CA HIS A 105 -0.72 7.22 32.90
C HIS A 105 -1.43 8.32 32.11
N ILE A 106 -0.66 9.16 31.43
CA ILE A 106 -1.15 10.05 30.38
C ILE A 106 -0.62 9.56 29.03
N TYR A 107 -1.51 9.35 28.07
CA TYR A 107 -1.18 9.02 26.69
C TYR A 107 -1.55 10.20 25.79
N ILE A 108 -0.58 10.72 25.05
CA ILE A 108 -0.80 11.79 24.07
C ILE A 108 -0.63 11.19 22.68
N PHE A 109 -1.66 11.29 21.85
CA PHE A 109 -1.57 10.99 20.42
C PHE A 109 -1.45 12.32 19.68
N ALA A 110 -0.35 12.51 18.96
CA ALA A 110 -0.07 13.78 18.30
C ALA A 110 0.46 13.55 16.88
N ASN A 111 0.03 14.39 15.94
CA ASN A 111 0.64 14.43 14.61
C ASN A 111 2.02 15.10 14.67
N ASN A 112 2.98 14.59 13.90
CA ASN A 112 4.31 15.20 13.83
C ASN A 112 4.32 16.38 12.87
N LYS A 113 4.79 17.54 13.33
CA LYS A 113 5.03 18.72 12.49
C LYS A 113 5.87 18.43 11.25
N LEU A 114 6.81 17.49 11.32
CA LEU A 114 7.73 17.14 10.22
C LEU A 114 7.43 15.75 9.62
N ALA A 115 6.20 15.27 9.75
CA ALA A 115 5.79 13.97 9.21
C ALA A 115 6.11 13.83 7.72
N ILE A 116 6.76 12.72 7.33
CA ILE A 116 7.16 12.47 5.95
C ILE A 116 5.98 12.48 4.97
N ARG A 117 4.79 12.04 5.41
CA ARG A 117 3.57 12.02 4.58
C ARG A 117 3.15 13.40 4.07
N TYR A 118 3.43 14.48 4.81
CA TYR A 118 3.12 15.84 4.37
C TYR A 118 4.01 16.26 3.18
N PHE A 119 5.25 15.78 3.15
CA PHE A 119 6.15 15.97 2.00
C PHE A 119 5.76 15.12 0.79
N SER A 120 4.97 14.08 1.00
CA SER A 120 4.39 13.20 -0.02
C SER A 120 2.88 13.43 -0.17
N GLY A 121 2.49 14.71 -0.20
CA GLY A 121 1.18 15.18 -0.65
C GLY A 121 -0.02 14.94 0.28
N THR A 122 0.18 14.43 1.50
CA THR A 122 -0.87 14.46 2.52
C THR A 122 -1.13 15.91 2.95
N ARG A 123 -2.40 16.32 2.98
CA ARG A 123 -2.80 17.64 3.49
C ARG A 123 -2.80 17.62 5.02
N GLU A 124 -2.44 18.74 5.63
CA GLU A 124 -2.57 18.92 7.08
C GLU A 124 -4.07 19.06 7.44
N GLU A 125 -4.50 18.48 8.55
CA GLU A 125 -5.92 18.27 8.87
C GLU A 125 -6.65 19.58 9.20
N GLU A 126 -6.05 20.47 9.98
CA GLU A 126 -6.66 21.73 10.43
C GLU A 126 -6.84 22.73 9.28
N SER A 127 -5.80 22.91 8.46
CA SER A 127 -5.79 23.86 7.35
C SER A 127 -6.33 23.27 6.04
N SER A 128 -6.36 21.94 5.90
CA SER A 128 -6.65 21.23 4.63
C SER A 128 -5.75 21.63 3.46
N LEU A 129 -4.58 22.25 3.74
CA LEU A 129 -3.61 22.68 2.73
C LEU A 129 -2.37 21.78 2.72
N PRO A 130 -1.74 21.56 1.56
CA PRO A 130 -0.39 21.01 1.51
C PRO A 130 0.56 21.86 2.34
N TYR A 131 1.39 21.22 3.17
CA TYR A 131 2.36 21.87 4.06
C TYR A 131 1.76 22.86 5.07
N GLY A 132 0.46 22.79 5.37
CA GLY A 132 -0.21 23.71 6.29
C GLY A 132 0.41 23.77 7.69
N ASN A 133 0.95 22.65 8.16
CA ASN A 133 1.73 22.47 9.39
C ASN A 133 3.02 23.31 9.46
N LEU A 134 3.50 23.81 8.32
CA LEU A 134 4.71 24.63 8.22
C LEU A 134 4.40 26.08 7.85
N VAL A 135 3.39 26.31 7.01
CA VAL A 135 3.14 27.61 6.38
C VAL A 135 1.91 28.34 6.92
N VAL A 136 0.97 27.63 7.54
CA VAL A 136 -0.31 28.20 8.01
C VAL A 136 -0.40 28.24 9.53
N SER A 137 -0.25 27.10 10.20
CA SER A 137 -0.33 26.99 11.67
C SER A 137 0.99 26.50 12.26
N ASN A 138 1.24 26.86 13.52
CA ASN A 138 2.38 26.38 14.29
C ASN A 138 1.95 25.50 15.47
N HIS A 139 0.75 24.92 15.38
CA HIS A 139 0.17 24.13 16.46
C HIS A 139 0.83 22.76 16.60
N LEU A 140 1.19 22.09 15.49
CA LEU A 140 1.88 20.80 15.56
C LEU A 140 3.31 20.96 16.06
N LEU A 141 3.78 19.96 16.82
CA LEU A 141 5.14 19.92 17.36
C LEU A 141 5.96 18.83 16.69
N SER A 142 7.23 19.12 16.46
CA SER A 142 8.24 18.13 16.12
C SER A 142 8.60 17.27 17.33
N PHE A 143 9.27 16.15 17.08
CA PHE A 143 9.80 15.27 18.13
C PHE A 143 10.59 16.06 19.20
N ARG A 144 11.48 16.96 18.77
CA ARG A 144 12.34 17.75 19.68
C ARG A 144 11.56 18.78 20.47
N GLU A 145 10.51 19.36 19.89
CA GLU A 145 9.64 20.31 20.58
C GLU A 145 8.81 19.61 21.67
N TRP A 146 8.22 18.46 21.36
CA TRP A 146 7.55 17.62 22.37
C TRP A 146 8.51 17.17 23.47
N GLU A 147 9.70 16.70 23.11
CA GLU A 147 10.68 16.22 24.08
C GLU A 147 11.11 17.33 25.07
N ARG A 148 11.35 18.56 24.58
CA ARG A 148 11.66 19.71 25.43
C ARG A 148 10.48 20.09 26.33
N LEU A 149 9.27 20.09 25.79
CA LEU A 149 8.05 20.44 26.53
C LEU A 149 7.87 19.50 27.73
N ILE A 150 7.97 18.18 27.52
CA ILE A 150 7.72 17.20 28.58
C ILE A 150 8.91 17.15 29.56
N LYS A 151 10.16 17.26 29.09
CA LYS A 151 11.33 17.36 29.98
C LYS A 151 11.20 18.52 30.98
N SER A 152 10.52 19.60 30.60
CA SER A 152 10.30 20.76 31.47
C SER A 152 9.37 20.47 32.67
N THR A 153 8.57 19.41 32.62
CA THR A 153 7.67 19.03 33.73
C THR A 153 8.37 18.15 34.76
N GLY A 154 9.51 17.55 34.42
CA GLY A 154 10.25 16.60 35.28
C GLY A 154 9.66 15.19 35.34
N GLU A 155 8.62 14.91 34.55
CA GLU A 155 7.99 13.59 34.51
C GLU A 155 8.82 12.58 33.70
N GLU A 156 8.71 11.30 34.06
CA GLU A 156 9.21 10.22 33.21
C GLU A 156 8.27 10.01 32.03
N PHE A 157 8.84 9.86 30.82
CA PHE A 157 8.07 9.67 29.61
C PHE A 157 8.79 8.79 28.59
N LYS A 158 8.03 8.26 27.64
CA LYS A 158 8.55 7.49 26.51
C LYS A 158 7.78 7.80 25.23
N PHE A 159 8.53 7.92 24.14
CA PHE A 159 7.98 8.04 22.80
C PHE A 159 7.81 6.69 22.15
N TYR A 160 6.70 6.58 21.44
CA TYR A 160 6.37 5.52 20.52
C TYR A 160 6.00 6.17 19.18
N PHE A 161 6.25 5.46 18.09
CA PHE A 161 6.08 5.93 16.73
C PHE A 161 5.09 5.00 16.00
N PRO A 162 3.78 5.24 16.13
CA PRO A 162 2.77 4.52 15.37
C PRO A 162 2.97 4.72 13.86
N TYR A 163 2.76 3.67 13.10
CA TYR A 163 2.93 3.66 11.64
C TYR A 163 1.84 2.80 10.99
N PRO A 164 1.28 3.21 9.84
CA PRO A 164 1.57 4.44 9.08
C PRO A 164 1.07 5.74 9.72
N ASP A 165 0.04 5.68 10.57
CA ASP A 165 -0.49 6.83 11.31
C ASP A 165 -1.30 6.39 12.57
N LEU A 166 -1.97 7.33 13.24
CA LEU A 166 -2.77 7.11 14.46
C LEU A 166 -4.10 6.38 14.20
N ASP A 167 -4.71 6.56 13.02
CA ASP A 167 -6.01 5.97 12.67
C ASP A 167 -5.84 4.57 12.04
N PHE A 168 -4.72 4.26 11.41
CA PHE A 168 -4.48 2.95 10.77
C PHE A 168 -3.22 2.29 11.30
N THR A 169 -2.89 2.50 12.58
CA THR A 169 -1.67 1.98 13.21
C THR A 169 -1.55 0.47 12.99
N ASN A 170 -0.59 0.04 12.18
CA ASN A 170 -0.25 -1.36 11.96
C ASN A 170 0.97 -1.80 12.77
N THR A 171 1.88 -0.87 13.05
CA THR A 171 3.09 -1.12 13.84
C THR A 171 3.37 0.07 14.73
N ILE A 172 3.84 -0.19 15.95
CA ILE A 172 4.28 0.84 16.90
C ILE A 172 5.75 0.57 17.21
N TYR A 173 6.62 1.48 16.81
CA TYR A 173 8.05 1.42 17.10
C TYR A 173 8.37 2.21 18.37
N THR A 174 9.41 1.81 19.11
CA THR A 174 9.96 2.61 20.24
C THR A 174 11.35 3.14 19.99
N ASN A 175 12.05 2.53 19.05
CA ASN A 175 13.38 2.91 18.59
C ASN A 175 13.36 2.96 17.06
N ASP A 176 14.47 3.39 16.49
CA ASP A 176 14.69 3.38 15.05
C ASP A 176 14.50 1.95 14.51
N PRO A 177 13.59 1.74 13.53
CA PRO A 177 13.36 0.42 12.95
C PRO A 177 14.64 -0.17 12.37
N LYS A 178 14.78 -1.49 12.38
CA LYS A 178 15.84 -2.14 11.58
C LYS A 178 15.50 -2.04 10.09
N LEU A 179 16.53 -2.20 9.26
CA LEU A 179 16.37 -2.22 7.81
C LEU A 179 15.28 -3.21 7.39
N GLY A 180 14.35 -2.78 6.52
CA GLY A 180 13.26 -3.62 6.01
C GLY A 180 12.08 -3.83 6.97
N GLN A 181 12.12 -3.33 8.21
CA GLN A 181 10.98 -3.40 9.12
C GLN A 181 9.87 -2.41 8.75
N ILE A 182 10.23 -1.25 8.18
CA ILE A 182 9.27 -0.29 7.65
C ILE A 182 8.75 -0.85 6.33
N GLN A 183 7.53 -1.38 6.36
CA GLN A 183 6.85 -1.95 5.21
C GLN A 183 5.76 -1.01 4.69
N SER A 184 5.34 -1.22 3.44
CA SER A 184 4.16 -0.54 2.92
C SER A 184 2.92 -1.00 3.68
N VAL A 185 2.11 -0.05 4.09
CA VAL A 185 0.81 -0.29 4.71
C VAL A 185 -0.17 0.62 4.01
N GLU A 186 -1.26 0.03 3.52
CA GLU A 186 -2.32 0.82 2.90
C GLU A 186 -3.08 1.62 3.96
N THR A 187 -3.44 2.85 3.63
CA THR A 187 -4.26 3.73 4.47
C THR A 187 -5.45 4.26 3.70
N LEU A 188 -6.51 4.62 4.42
CA LEU A 188 -7.62 5.36 3.82
C LEU A 188 -7.35 6.86 3.95
N PHE A 189 -7.65 7.59 2.90
CA PHE A 189 -7.51 9.05 2.84
C PHE A 189 -8.75 9.63 2.15
N LYS A 190 -9.17 10.82 2.56
CA LYS A 190 -10.44 11.44 2.10
C LYS A 190 -10.37 12.03 0.70
N ASP A 191 -9.20 12.53 0.30
CA ASP A 191 -8.98 13.23 -0.97
C ASP A 191 -7.85 12.57 -1.76
N TYR A 192 -7.73 12.90 -3.05
CA TYR A 192 -6.58 12.45 -3.85
C TYR A 192 -5.24 12.79 -3.18
N ARG A 193 -4.25 11.93 -3.35
CA ARG A 193 -2.90 12.11 -2.80
C ARG A 193 -1.88 12.18 -3.93
N LEU A 194 -1.10 13.28 -3.97
CA LEU A 194 0.05 13.43 -4.84
C LEU A 194 1.26 12.73 -4.19
N MET A 195 1.62 11.54 -4.65
CA MET A 195 2.71 10.76 -4.08
C MET A 195 4.06 11.21 -4.63
N MET A 196 4.59 12.28 -4.05
CA MET A 196 5.85 12.91 -4.50
C MET A 196 7.04 11.93 -4.53
N PHE A 197 6.99 10.88 -3.71
CA PHE A 197 7.95 9.78 -3.69
C PHE A 197 7.29 8.56 -3.03
N ASN A 198 7.97 7.41 -3.07
CA ASN A 198 7.57 6.24 -2.29
C ASN A 198 7.88 6.45 -0.80
N ASP A 199 6.85 6.67 0.02
CA ASP A 199 6.97 6.93 1.46
C ASP A 199 7.85 5.92 2.19
N VAL A 200 7.71 4.64 1.87
CA VAL A 200 8.41 3.54 2.53
C VAL A 200 9.89 3.59 2.21
N GLN A 201 10.24 3.80 0.94
CA GLN A 201 11.63 3.91 0.52
C GLN A 201 12.28 5.16 1.16
N ALA A 202 11.61 6.31 1.08
CA ALA A 202 12.11 7.55 1.66
C ALA A 202 12.31 7.43 3.18
N LEU A 203 11.35 6.88 3.91
CA LEU A 203 11.44 6.72 5.35
C LEU A 203 12.52 5.70 5.76
N ASN A 204 12.73 4.64 4.97
CA ASN A 204 13.85 3.71 5.18
C ASN A 204 15.22 4.40 5.01
N GLU A 205 15.40 5.28 4.01
CA GLU A 205 16.65 6.04 3.83
C GLU A 205 16.88 7.08 4.93
N ILE A 206 15.81 7.77 5.35
CA ILE A 206 15.84 8.69 6.50
C ILE A 206 16.22 7.94 7.79
N ASN A 207 15.67 6.74 7.97
CA ASN A 207 15.99 5.87 9.11
C ASN A 207 17.46 5.41 9.10
N LYS A 208 18.00 4.99 7.95
CA LYS A 208 19.43 4.69 7.80
C LYS A 208 20.32 5.87 8.18
N SER A 209 19.84 7.09 7.95
CA SER A 209 20.54 8.34 8.27
C SER A 209 20.38 8.77 9.74
N GLY A 210 19.63 8.02 10.56
CA GLY A 210 19.44 8.30 11.99
C GLY A 210 18.38 9.37 12.30
N TYR A 211 17.51 9.70 11.35
CA TYR A 211 16.50 10.77 11.50
C TYR A 211 15.06 10.25 11.57
N PHE A 212 14.85 8.95 11.80
CA PHE A 212 13.50 8.35 11.78
C PHE A 212 12.51 9.08 12.69
N LYS A 213 12.90 9.36 13.95
CA LYS A 213 12.04 10.03 14.94
C LYS A 213 11.64 11.45 14.52
N ASP A 214 12.53 12.15 13.83
CA ASP A 214 12.26 13.52 13.37
C ASP A 214 11.19 13.52 12.25
N PHE A 215 11.09 12.46 11.44
CA PHE A 215 10.20 12.37 10.27
C PHE A 215 9.07 11.32 10.37
N SER A 216 8.94 10.62 11.51
CA SER A 216 7.82 9.70 11.75
C SER A 216 6.48 10.44 11.64
N ASN A 217 5.41 9.79 11.18
CA ASN A 217 4.18 10.52 10.87
C ASN A 217 3.44 11.07 12.10
N CYS A 218 3.56 10.40 13.24
CA CYS A 218 2.88 10.76 14.47
C CYS A 218 3.63 10.20 15.69
N PHE A 219 3.16 10.58 16.86
CA PHE A 219 3.69 10.17 18.15
C PHE A 219 2.59 9.59 19.03
N LEU A 220 2.93 8.52 19.73
CA LEU A 220 2.28 8.09 20.95
C LEU A 220 3.25 8.40 22.09
N ILE A 221 2.87 9.27 23.00
CA ILE A 221 3.71 9.68 24.13
C ILE A 221 3.06 9.16 25.40
N GLU A 222 3.80 8.35 26.16
CA GLU A 222 3.38 7.83 27.46
C GLU A 222 4.11 8.59 28.57
N ILE A 223 3.38 9.19 29.50
CA ILE A 223 3.91 9.91 30.67
C ILE A 223 3.45 9.19 31.94
N GLY A 224 4.37 8.99 32.89
CA GLY A 224 4.15 8.27 34.14
C GLY A 224 5.18 7.16 34.33
N SER A 225 4.77 5.89 34.23
CA SER A 225 5.68 4.72 34.32
C SER A 225 5.73 3.97 32.98
N PRO A 226 6.63 4.34 32.06
CA PRO A 226 6.59 3.83 30.71
C PRO A 226 6.72 2.30 30.58
N SER A 227 5.98 1.72 29.63
CA SER A 227 6.02 0.28 29.39
C SER A 227 7.38 -0.21 28.87
N ASN A 228 7.67 -1.49 29.11
CA ASN A 228 8.88 -2.19 28.65
C ASN A 228 8.79 -2.69 27.19
N VAL A 229 7.79 -2.26 26.44
CA VAL A 229 7.57 -2.64 25.04
C VAL A 229 8.65 -2.04 24.15
N GLU A 230 9.23 -2.82 23.24
CA GLU A 230 10.15 -2.35 22.19
C GLU A 230 9.45 -2.18 20.83
N MET A 231 8.46 -3.01 20.52
CA MET A 231 7.74 -2.97 19.26
C MET A 231 6.39 -3.67 19.40
N ILE A 232 5.37 -3.18 18.69
CA ILE A 232 4.08 -3.86 18.53
C ILE A 232 3.76 -3.96 17.05
N LYS A 233 3.25 -5.11 16.59
CA LYS A 233 2.71 -5.32 15.24
C LYS A 233 1.32 -5.94 15.32
N PHE A 234 0.40 -5.45 14.49
CA PHE A 234 -0.97 -5.94 14.39
C PHE A 234 -1.17 -6.78 13.11
N SER A 235 -2.13 -7.70 13.13
CA SER A 235 -2.54 -8.48 11.96
C SER A 235 -4.05 -8.35 11.66
N LEU A 236 -4.58 -7.13 11.70
CA LEU A 236 -6.03 -6.89 11.62
C LEU A 236 -6.66 -7.05 10.23
N GLU A 237 -5.87 -7.06 9.17
CA GLU A 237 -6.40 -7.39 7.83
C GLU A 237 -6.84 -8.86 7.73
N ARG A 238 -6.52 -9.68 8.74
CA ARG A 238 -6.97 -11.06 8.86
C ARG A 238 -8.39 -11.14 9.44
N LYS A 239 -9.07 -12.27 9.21
CA LYS A 239 -10.36 -12.58 9.84
C LYS A 239 -10.25 -12.57 11.36
N PRO A 240 -11.32 -12.22 12.11
CA PRO A 240 -11.29 -12.07 13.56
C PRO A 240 -10.64 -13.22 14.33
N GLU A 241 -10.81 -14.45 13.86
CA GLU A 241 -10.20 -15.67 14.43
C GLU A 241 -8.66 -15.77 14.28
N PHE A 242 -8.05 -14.91 13.46
CA PHE A 242 -6.61 -14.88 13.18
C PHE A 242 -5.93 -13.56 13.53
N GLN A 243 -6.70 -12.61 14.08
CA GLN A 243 -6.19 -11.30 14.47
C GLN A 243 -5.38 -11.39 15.76
N MET A 244 -4.16 -10.90 15.71
CA MET A 244 -3.25 -10.86 16.86
C MET A 244 -2.46 -9.56 16.94
N MET A 245 -2.05 -9.25 18.17
CA MET A 245 -1.05 -8.26 18.50
C MET A 245 0.23 -9.02 18.89
N THR A 246 1.32 -8.76 18.18
CA THR A 246 2.65 -9.29 18.52
C THR A 246 3.47 -8.17 19.14
N SER A 247 3.94 -8.36 20.37
CA SER A 247 4.70 -7.39 21.13
C SER A 247 6.08 -7.93 21.47
N ILE A 248 7.14 -7.18 21.18
CA ILE A 248 8.48 -7.47 21.69
C ILE A 248 8.63 -6.72 23.01
N LEU A 249 8.90 -7.44 24.10
CA LEU A 249 9.13 -6.87 25.42
C LEU A 249 10.61 -6.93 25.78
N LYS A 250 11.13 -5.92 26.48
CA LYS A 250 12.50 -5.90 27.00
C LYS A 250 12.55 -5.59 28.49
N ASN A 251 12.89 -6.60 29.28
CA ASN A 251 13.12 -6.48 30.71
C ASN A 251 14.63 -6.40 30.99
N ARG A 252 15.13 -5.20 31.29
CA ARG A 252 16.57 -4.93 31.51
C ARG A 252 17.40 -5.38 30.29
N THR A 253 17.86 -6.64 30.29
CA THR A 253 18.67 -7.28 29.26
C THR A 253 17.97 -8.40 28.50
N GLU A 254 16.86 -8.94 29.03
CA GLU A 254 16.15 -10.07 28.43
C GLU A 254 14.99 -9.60 27.57
N ARG A 255 14.79 -10.27 26.43
CA ARG A 255 13.67 -10.03 25.52
C ARG A 255 12.73 -11.22 25.48
N SER A 256 11.45 -10.96 25.31
CA SER A 256 10.43 -11.95 24.97
C SER A 256 9.50 -11.42 23.89
N VAL A 257 8.76 -12.33 23.24
CA VAL A 257 7.77 -11.97 22.23
C VAL A 257 6.41 -12.48 22.69
N GLU A 258 5.45 -11.58 22.87
CA GLU A 258 4.08 -11.94 23.24
C GLU A 258 3.17 -11.88 22.02
N LYS A 259 2.45 -12.97 21.74
CA LYS A 259 1.37 -13.01 20.75
C LYS A 259 0.04 -13.07 21.49
N LYS A 260 -0.74 -11.99 21.42
CA LYS A 260 -2.05 -11.84 22.07
C LYS A 260 -3.17 -11.79 21.03
N CYS A 261 -4.23 -12.58 21.18
CA CYS A 261 -5.38 -12.46 20.29
C CYS A 261 -6.18 -11.18 20.58
N ILE A 262 -6.67 -10.52 19.54
CA ILE A 262 -7.38 -9.23 19.66
C ILE A 262 -8.79 -9.42 20.22
N CYS A 263 -9.43 -10.53 19.88
CA CYS A 263 -10.75 -10.88 20.34
C CYS A 263 -10.83 -12.38 20.67
N ASN A 264 -11.90 -12.78 21.36
CA ASN A 264 -12.10 -14.16 21.83
C ASN A 264 -12.12 -15.20 20.69
N ALA A 265 -12.45 -14.80 19.45
CA ALA A 265 -12.41 -15.70 18.30
C ALA A 265 -11.01 -16.26 18.02
N GLY A 266 -9.96 -15.50 18.36
CA GLY A 266 -8.56 -15.89 18.15
C GLY A 266 -7.98 -16.87 19.17
N ILE A 267 -8.68 -17.18 20.26
CA ILE A 267 -8.17 -18.08 21.30
C ILE A 267 -7.88 -19.48 20.72
N LYS A 268 -8.80 -20.02 19.91
CA LYS A 268 -8.63 -21.33 19.26
C LYS A 268 -7.41 -21.39 18.35
N HIS A 269 -7.03 -20.26 17.76
CA HIS A 269 -5.84 -20.17 16.92
C HIS A 269 -4.57 -20.26 17.76
N LEU A 270 -4.52 -19.58 18.91
CA LEU A 270 -3.40 -19.73 19.86
C LEU A 270 -3.32 -21.14 20.47
N ASP A 271 -4.44 -21.81 20.69
CA ASP A 271 -4.47 -23.21 21.16
C ASP A 271 -3.78 -24.13 20.14
N LYS A 272 -4.08 -23.95 18.85
CA LYS A 272 -3.45 -24.70 17.76
C LYS A 272 -1.95 -24.45 17.66
N ILE A 273 -1.50 -23.19 17.77
CA ILE A 273 -0.07 -22.85 17.72
C ILE A 273 0.71 -23.59 18.83
N GLU A 274 0.17 -23.65 20.05
CA GLU A 274 0.78 -24.42 21.17
C GLU A 274 0.73 -25.93 20.93
N GLU A 275 -0.40 -26.47 20.47
CA GLU A 275 -0.52 -27.89 20.12
C GLU A 275 0.56 -28.29 19.09
N TYR A 276 0.69 -27.50 18.02
CA TYR A 276 1.64 -27.77 16.96
C TYR A 276 3.09 -27.67 17.44
N TYR A 277 3.42 -26.67 18.26
CA TYR A 277 4.75 -26.58 18.88
C TYR A 277 5.11 -27.87 19.63
N HIS A 278 4.20 -28.38 20.46
CA HIS A 278 4.43 -29.62 21.21
C HIS A 278 4.55 -30.85 20.31
N ARG A 279 3.75 -30.94 19.24
CA ARG A 279 3.84 -32.02 18.26
C ARG A 279 5.17 -31.98 17.49
N PHE A 280 5.60 -30.82 16.98
CA PHE A 280 6.88 -30.69 16.28
C PHE A 280 8.08 -30.96 17.19
N ASN A 281 8.05 -30.48 18.44
CA ASN A 281 9.14 -30.71 19.38
C ASN A 281 9.33 -32.20 19.72
N LYS A 282 8.26 -33.02 19.62
CA LYS A 282 8.36 -34.48 19.75
C LYS A 282 9.12 -35.12 18.57
N TYR A 283 8.95 -34.60 17.36
CA TYR A 283 9.58 -35.14 16.15
C TYR A 283 10.97 -34.57 15.86
N ASN A 284 11.29 -33.40 16.41
CA ASN A 284 12.58 -32.78 16.19
C ASN A 284 13.70 -33.42 17.03
N GLN A 285 14.46 -34.32 16.40
CA GLN A 285 15.69 -34.91 16.96
C GLN A 285 16.97 -34.29 16.39
N ASN A 286 16.85 -33.33 15.44
CA ASN A 286 17.98 -32.74 14.76
C ASN A 286 18.62 -31.65 15.62
N LEU A 287 19.94 -31.71 15.79
CA LEU A 287 20.68 -30.73 16.59
C LEU A 287 20.81 -29.36 15.89
N ASN A 288 20.62 -29.29 14.56
CA ASN A 288 20.88 -28.08 13.76
C ASN A 288 19.65 -27.17 13.54
N ILE A 289 18.42 -27.70 13.69
CA ILE A 289 17.18 -26.94 13.47
C ILE A 289 16.28 -26.97 14.71
N ALA A 290 15.46 -25.94 14.91
CA ALA A 290 14.52 -25.87 16.01
C ALA A 290 13.33 -24.95 15.71
N TYR A 291 12.20 -25.19 16.37
CA TYR A 291 11.12 -24.22 16.45
C TYR A 291 11.33 -23.37 17.71
N CYS A 292 11.06 -22.08 17.62
CA CYS A 292 11.21 -21.16 18.74
C CYS A 292 10.34 -21.61 19.92
N PRO A 293 10.89 -21.79 21.13
CA PRO A 293 10.10 -22.19 22.29
C PRO A 293 9.01 -21.19 22.65
N LEU A 294 7.84 -21.71 23.06
CA LEU A 294 6.73 -20.93 23.59
C LEU A 294 6.25 -21.45 24.95
N LYS A 295 5.45 -20.63 25.64
CA LYS A 295 4.61 -21.02 26.78
C LYS A 295 3.31 -20.21 26.83
N ARG A 296 2.25 -20.79 27.40
CA ARG A 296 0.99 -20.10 27.72
C ARG A 296 1.19 -19.09 28.86
N LYS A 297 0.87 -17.81 28.63
CA LYS A 297 0.87 -16.76 29.66
C LYS A 297 -0.54 -16.52 30.24
N SER A 298 -1.54 -16.57 29.38
CA SER A 298 -2.96 -16.47 29.71
C SER A 298 -3.78 -17.16 28.61
N GLN A 299 -5.11 -17.23 28.77
CA GLN A 299 -6.01 -17.81 27.76
C GLN A 299 -5.87 -17.13 26.38
N ASP A 300 -5.59 -15.84 26.36
CA ASP A 300 -5.52 -15.01 25.15
C ASP A 300 -4.08 -14.66 24.72
N THR A 301 -3.05 -15.17 25.42
CA THR A 301 -1.65 -14.75 25.19
C THR A 301 -0.65 -15.91 25.28
N LEU A 302 0.20 -16.02 24.25
CA LEU A 302 1.40 -16.85 24.20
C LEU A 302 2.66 -16.00 24.37
N GLU A 303 3.63 -16.50 25.13
CA GLU A 303 4.98 -15.91 25.23
C GLU A 303 6.00 -16.83 24.54
N PHE A 304 6.73 -16.29 23.58
CA PHE A 304 7.81 -16.93 22.85
C PHE A 304 9.16 -16.42 23.36
N LYS A 305 10.16 -17.30 23.35
CA LYS A 305 11.54 -16.91 23.62
C LYS A 305 12.02 -15.97 22.51
N TYR A 306 12.64 -14.85 22.87
CA TYR A 306 13.30 -14.02 21.85
C TYR A 306 14.60 -14.69 21.38
N ILE A 307 14.63 -15.12 20.12
CA ILE A 307 15.84 -15.68 19.51
C ILE A 307 16.69 -14.54 18.95
N THR A 308 17.87 -14.34 19.52
CA THR A 308 18.89 -13.46 18.95
C THR A 308 19.60 -14.17 17.80
N GLY A 309 20.04 -13.45 16.77
CA GLY A 309 20.76 -14.02 15.63
C GLY A 309 20.62 -13.16 14.38
N GLU A 310 21.19 -13.63 13.27
CA GLU A 310 21.01 -13.04 11.94
C GLU A 310 19.75 -13.63 11.29
N ASN A 311 18.95 -12.78 10.65
CA ASN A 311 17.78 -13.24 9.90
C ASN A 311 18.22 -13.95 8.61
N LEU A 312 17.58 -15.05 8.23
CA LEU A 312 17.96 -15.80 7.03
C LEU A 312 17.72 -15.01 5.73
N GLU A 313 16.71 -14.11 5.69
CA GLU A 313 16.47 -13.20 4.57
C GLU A 313 17.66 -12.24 4.35
N GLU A 314 18.25 -11.71 5.42
CA GLU A 314 19.46 -10.85 5.34
C GLU A 314 20.65 -11.63 4.77
N LYS A 315 20.77 -12.92 5.14
CA LYS A 315 21.81 -13.80 4.60
C LYS A 315 21.58 -14.13 3.11
N ILE A 316 20.33 -14.33 2.70
CA ILE A 316 19.96 -14.51 1.29
C ILE A 316 20.28 -13.23 0.50
N GLU A 317 19.96 -12.06 1.03
CA GLU A 317 20.28 -10.77 0.38
C GLU A 317 21.78 -10.63 0.14
N LEU A 318 22.61 -10.94 1.13
CA LEU A 318 24.07 -10.95 0.98
C LEU A 318 24.56 -11.96 -0.06
N ALA A 319 23.93 -13.13 -0.15
CA ALA A 319 24.27 -14.15 -1.14
C ALA A 319 23.89 -13.69 -2.56
N VAL A 320 22.71 -13.09 -2.75
CA VAL A 320 22.26 -12.50 -4.01
C VAL A 320 23.20 -11.38 -4.46
N MET A 321 23.54 -10.44 -3.57
CA MET A 321 24.48 -9.35 -3.87
C MET A 321 25.86 -9.86 -4.31
N LYS A 322 26.31 -10.98 -3.74
CA LYS A 322 27.58 -11.63 -4.08
C LYS A 322 27.49 -12.63 -5.22
N ARG A 323 26.30 -12.85 -5.79
CA ARG A 323 26.02 -13.91 -6.78
C ARG A 323 26.46 -15.30 -6.32
N ASP A 324 26.35 -15.57 -5.02
CA ASP A 324 26.75 -16.83 -4.38
C ASP A 324 25.60 -17.85 -4.42
N ARG A 325 25.44 -18.49 -5.59
CA ARG A 325 24.38 -19.48 -5.82
C ARG A 325 24.46 -20.65 -4.84
N SER A 326 25.65 -21.14 -4.53
CA SER A 326 25.84 -22.27 -3.62
C SER A 326 25.27 -21.99 -2.22
N LYS A 327 25.41 -20.76 -1.71
CA LYS A 327 24.77 -20.37 -0.45
C LYS A 327 23.26 -20.34 -0.53
N ILE A 328 22.68 -19.79 -1.59
CA ILE A 328 21.22 -19.77 -1.79
C ILE A 328 20.66 -21.20 -1.75
N GLU A 329 21.30 -22.12 -2.48
CA GLU A 329 20.94 -23.54 -2.47
C GLU A 329 21.09 -24.17 -1.08
N SER A 330 22.14 -23.82 -0.33
CA SER A 330 22.33 -24.31 1.04
C SER A 330 21.23 -23.83 1.99
N TYR A 331 20.74 -22.60 1.84
CA TYR A 331 19.67 -22.05 2.66
C TYR A 331 18.30 -22.62 2.30
N LEU A 332 18.05 -22.92 1.02
CA LEU A 332 16.87 -23.67 0.60
C LEU A 332 16.85 -25.08 1.23
N LYS A 333 18.00 -25.74 1.34
CA LYS A 333 18.11 -27.03 2.07
C LYS A 333 17.74 -26.90 3.55
N ILE A 334 18.10 -25.79 4.20
CA ILE A 334 17.68 -25.55 5.59
C ILE A 334 16.15 -25.42 5.72
N ILE A 335 15.50 -24.72 4.78
CA ILE A 335 14.04 -24.63 4.75
C ILE A 335 13.42 -26.00 4.50
N ASP A 336 13.98 -26.77 3.57
CA ASP A 336 13.56 -28.14 3.31
C ASP A 336 13.68 -29.03 4.56
N GLU A 337 14.80 -28.96 5.29
CA GLU A 337 15.00 -29.66 6.56
C GLU A 337 13.97 -29.24 7.62
N LEU A 338 13.66 -27.95 7.74
CA LEU A 338 12.63 -27.43 8.66
C LEU A 338 11.21 -27.89 8.27
N ALA A 339 10.92 -27.97 6.98
CA ALA A 339 9.66 -28.49 6.46
C ALA A 339 9.54 -30.02 6.63
N SER A 340 10.69 -30.72 6.71
CA SER A 340 10.78 -32.17 6.81
C SER A 340 10.48 -32.77 8.17
N VAL A 341 10.00 -31.99 9.14
CA VAL A 341 9.69 -32.46 10.49
C VAL A 341 8.25 -32.99 10.52
N GLY A 342 8.07 -34.31 10.52
CA GLY A 342 6.74 -34.94 10.63
C GLY A 342 6.61 -36.24 9.84
N GLU A 343 5.40 -36.79 9.80
CA GLU A 343 5.07 -37.97 9.00
C GLU A 343 4.88 -37.58 7.53
N ARG A 344 5.44 -38.40 6.64
CA ARG A 344 5.31 -38.25 5.18
C ARG A 344 4.17 -39.13 4.68
N SER A 345 3.38 -38.58 3.78
CA SER A 345 2.27 -39.30 3.17
C SER A 345 2.10 -38.92 1.70
N PRO A 346 1.47 -39.76 0.87
CA PRO A 346 1.03 -39.37 -0.46
C PRO A 346 0.00 -38.23 -0.37
N PHE A 347 -0.05 -37.38 -1.40
CA PHE A 347 -1.06 -36.32 -1.46
C PHE A 347 -2.47 -36.90 -1.41
N LYS A 348 -3.23 -36.53 -0.38
CA LYS A 348 -4.61 -36.96 -0.15
C LYS A 348 -5.41 -35.82 0.48
N PRO A 349 -5.94 -34.90 -0.34
CA PRO A 349 -6.63 -33.73 0.17
C PRO A 349 -7.89 -34.15 0.94
N ASN A 350 -8.03 -33.62 2.15
CA ASN A 350 -9.20 -33.78 3.00
C ASN A 350 -10.05 -32.50 3.00
N GLN A 351 -11.16 -32.47 3.74
CA GLN A 351 -12.01 -31.28 3.83
C GLN A 351 -11.23 -30.05 4.32
N ARG A 352 -10.32 -30.23 5.29
CA ARG A 352 -9.47 -29.16 5.81
C ARG A 352 -8.57 -28.55 4.74
N PHE A 353 -7.98 -29.37 3.87
CA PHE A 353 -7.21 -28.89 2.71
C PHE A 353 -8.08 -28.02 1.80
N TYR A 354 -9.29 -28.47 1.46
CA TYR A 354 -10.20 -27.71 0.60
C TYR A 354 -10.72 -26.42 1.25
N ASP A 355 -10.87 -26.39 2.58
CA ASP A 355 -11.27 -25.18 3.31
C ASP A 355 -10.20 -24.08 3.22
N VAL A 356 -8.92 -24.48 3.16
CA VAL A 356 -7.76 -23.56 3.14
C VAL A 356 -7.34 -23.21 1.72
N PHE A 357 -7.25 -24.20 0.82
CA PHE A 357 -6.69 -24.03 -0.52
C PHE A 357 -7.75 -24.04 -1.63
N GLY A 358 -9.03 -24.21 -1.29
CA GLY A 358 -10.12 -24.24 -2.25
C GLY A 358 -10.28 -25.56 -2.99
N LYS A 359 -11.48 -25.80 -3.54
CA LYS A 359 -11.81 -27.00 -4.34
C LYS A 359 -11.42 -26.79 -5.80
N ARG A 360 -10.60 -27.70 -6.35
CA ARG A 360 -10.20 -27.73 -7.77
C ARG A 360 -9.62 -29.10 -8.14
N ASN A 361 -9.21 -29.24 -9.40
CA ASN A 361 -8.46 -30.40 -9.85
C ASN A 361 -7.01 -30.31 -9.36
N TYR A 362 -6.62 -31.25 -8.50
CA TYR A 362 -5.28 -31.37 -7.94
C TYR A 362 -4.52 -32.60 -8.43
N SER A 363 -4.90 -33.21 -9.56
CA SER A 363 -4.26 -34.46 -10.03
C SER A 363 -2.76 -34.33 -10.27
N LEU A 364 -2.26 -33.13 -10.57
CA LEU A 364 -0.80 -32.87 -10.69
C LEU A 364 -0.05 -33.03 -9.35
N LEU A 365 -0.75 -33.03 -8.22
CA LEU A 365 -0.15 -33.19 -6.90
C LEU A 365 -0.11 -34.65 -6.42
N GLU A 366 -0.75 -35.60 -7.12
CA GLU A 366 -0.88 -37.01 -6.68
C GLU A 366 0.47 -37.69 -6.40
N ASN A 367 1.52 -37.29 -7.13
CA ASN A 367 2.88 -37.83 -7.00
C ASN A 367 3.81 -36.96 -6.15
N GLN A 368 3.32 -35.87 -5.56
CA GLN A 368 4.14 -34.97 -4.74
C GLN A 368 4.34 -35.55 -3.33
N GLU A 369 5.58 -35.44 -2.84
CA GLU A 369 5.89 -35.73 -1.44
C GLU A 369 5.18 -34.72 -0.53
N CYS A 370 4.37 -35.21 0.40
CA CYS A 370 3.56 -34.38 1.30
C CYS A 370 3.87 -34.68 2.77
N TYR A 371 3.56 -33.71 3.62
CA TYR A 371 3.52 -33.87 5.07
C TYR A 371 2.09 -33.79 5.57
N ASP A 372 1.75 -34.64 6.55
CA ASP A 372 0.44 -34.64 7.20
C ASP A 372 0.24 -33.45 8.15
N ILE A 373 1.35 -32.87 8.62
CA ILE A 373 1.38 -31.66 9.44
C ILE A 373 2.46 -30.76 8.85
N ALA A 374 2.05 -29.67 8.21
CA ALA A 374 2.97 -28.79 7.49
C ALA A 374 2.87 -27.36 8.01
N ASN A 375 4.02 -26.77 8.33
CA ASN A 375 4.17 -25.33 8.54
C ASN A 375 4.39 -24.65 7.19
N ILE A 376 3.40 -23.91 6.71
CA ILE A 376 3.52 -23.18 5.43
C ILE A 376 4.10 -21.77 5.59
N ASP A 377 4.44 -21.36 6.82
CA ASP A 377 5.10 -20.07 7.13
C ASP A 377 6.62 -20.10 7.10
N LEU A 378 7.21 -21.19 6.64
CA LEU A 378 8.66 -21.36 6.56
C LEU A 378 9.28 -20.53 5.42
N ILE A 379 9.14 -19.21 5.48
CA ILE A 379 9.84 -18.25 4.63
C ILE A 379 11.17 -17.86 5.28
N PHE A 380 12.16 -17.39 4.51
CA PHE A 380 13.47 -17.00 5.06
C PHE A 380 13.35 -15.93 6.17
N GLY A 381 12.44 -14.97 6.01
CA GLY A 381 12.18 -13.93 7.01
C GLY A 381 11.75 -14.46 8.38
N ASN A 382 11.21 -15.67 8.45
CA ASN A 382 10.75 -16.33 9.69
C ASN A 382 11.79 -17.31 10.27
N VAL A 383 13.03 -17.29 9.76
CA VAL A 383 14.13 -18.12 10.26
C VAL A 383 15.27 -17.26 10.81
N ILE A 384 15.66 -17.51 12.06
CA ILE A 384 16.82 -16.86 12.70
C ILE A 384 17.96 -17.87 12.85
N CYS A 385 19.16 -17.48 12.41
CA CYS A 385 20.38 -18.25 12.54
C CYS A 385 21.16 -17.83 13.80
N ASN A 386 21.27 -18.74 14.78
CA ASN A 386 22.09 -18.60 15.99
C ASN A 386 22.48 -19.97 16.55
N ASN A 387 23.69 -20.45 16.27
CA ASN A 387 24.16 -21.82 16.55
C ASN A 387 23.33 -22.97 15.90
N LYS A 388 22.05 -22.71 15.60
CA LYS A 388 21.03 -23.51 14.94
C LYS A 388 20.18 -22.58 14.07
N TYR A 389 19.32 -23.15 13.24
CA TYR A 389 18.28 -22.42 12.52
C TYR A 389 16.94 -22.54 13.25
N TYR A 390 16.40 -21.41 13.69
CA TYR A 390 15.16 -21.34 14.44
C TYR A 390 14.01 -20.85 13.57
N ALA A 391 12.97 -21.66 13.37
CA ALA A 391 11.68 -21.17 12.90
C ALA A 391 11.02 -20.37 14.02
N ILE A 392 10.92 -19.05 13.85
CA ILE A 392 10.38 -18.13 14.86
C ILE A 392 8.89 -17.85 14.69
N ASP A 393 8.34 -18.18 13.52
CA ASP A 393 6.92 -18.13 13.28
C ASP A 393 6.41 -19.45 12.70
N TYR A 394 5.28 -19.89 13.23
CA TYR A 394 4.62 -21.15 12.90
C TYR A 394 3.12 -21.01 13.20
N GLU A 395 2.59 -19.85 12.80
CA GLU A 395 1.18 -19.51 12.93
C GLU A 395 0.31 -20.33 11.97
N TRP A 396 0.81 -20.58 10.77
CA TRP A 396 0.11 -21.31 9.72
C TRP A 396 0.64 -22.74 9.60
N VAL A 397 0.21 -23.57 10.55
CA VAL A 397 0.40 -25.03 10.53
C VAL A 397 -0.94 -25.70 10.28
N PHE A 398 -0.96 -26.69 9.38
CA PHE A 398 -2.18 -27.40 9.02
C PHE A 398 -1.99 -28.92 9.13
N ASP A 399 -3.04 -29.58 9.60
CA ASP A 399 -3.18 -31.03 9.74
C ASP A 399 -3.84 -31.66 8.49
N CYS A 400 -3.27 -31.38 7.33
CA CYS A 400 -3.65 -31.97 6.05
C CYS A 400 -2.42 -32.19 5.17
N THR A 401 -2.54 -33.09 4.17
CA THR A 401 -1.43 -33.40 3.26
C THR A 401 -1.08 -32.19 2.41
N ILE A 402 0.08 -31.58 2.65
CA ILE A 402 0.57 -30.43 1.89
C ILE A 402 1.88 -30.80 1.20
N PRO A 403 2.02 -30.55 -0.13
CA PRO A 403 3.26 -30.79 -0.85
C PRO A 403 4.44 -30.01 -0.26
N LYS A 404 5.56 -30.69 -0.08
CA LYS A 404 6.84 -30.06 0.29
C LYS A 404 7.23 -28.93 -0.66
N SER A 405 7.05 -29.18 -1.95
CA SER A 405 7.30 -28.22 -3.03
C SER A 405 6.45 -26.95 -2.93
N TYR A 406 5.24 -27.01 -2.33
CA TYR A 406 4.43 -25.82 -2.06
C TYR A 406 5.05 -24.93 -0.96
N ILE A 407 5.66 -25.52 0.07
CA ILE A 407 6.35 -24.76 1.13
C ILE A 407 7.58 -24.05 0.55
N LEU A 408 8.37 -24.75 -0.27
CA LEU A 408 9.51 -24.18 -0.98
C LEU A 408 9.08 -23.11 -1.99
N PHE A 409 7.97 -23.34 -2.71
CA PHE A 409 7.36 -22.34 -3.59
C PHE A 409 7.05 -21.04 -2.83
N ARG A 410 6.36 -21.13 -1.68
CA ARG A 410 6.07 -19.97 -0.83
C ARG A 410 7.33 -19.27 -0.34
N THR A 411 8.36 -20.05 0.01
CA THR A 411 9.66 -19.51 0.44
C THR A 411 10.30 -18.64 -0.64
N LEU A 412 10.29 -19.10 -1.89
CA LEU A 412 10.79 -18.36 -3.05
C LEU A 412 9.92 -17.13 -3.35
N LEU A 413 8.60 -17.31 -3.38
CA LEU A 413 7.63 -16.25 -3.70
C LEU A 413 7.70 -15.07 -2.73
N HIS A 414 7.87 -15.33 -1.43
CA HIS A 414 7.84 -14.31 -0.37
C HIS A 414 9.23 -13.72 -0.04
N SER A 415 10.29 -14.11 -0.76
CA SER A 415 11.62 -13.54 -0.54
C SER A 415 11.81 -12.24 -1.33
N TYR A 416 12.03 -11.15 -0.61
CA TYR A 416 12.35 -9.84 -1.21
C TYR A 416 13.75 -9.83 -1.82
N ALA A 417 14.69 -10.58 -1.24
CA ALA A 417 16.04 -10.69 -1.78
C ALA A 417 16.05 -11.42 -3.13
N LEU A 418 15.29 -12.51 -3.27
CA LEU A 418 15.22 -13.28 -4.52
C LEU A 418 14.41 -12.59 -5.61
N SER A 419 13.44 -11.73 -5.27
CA SER A 419 12.69 -10.96 -6.27
C SER A 419 13.53 -9.94 -7.06
N LYS A 420 14.77 -9.68 -6.60
CA LYS A 420 15.76 -8.84 -7.29
C LYS A 420 16.59 -9.61 -8.33
N LEU A 421 16.47 -10.94 -8.40
CA LEU A 421 17.17 -11.76 -9.37
C LEU A 421 16.58 -11.58 -10.77
N GLU A 422 17.39 -11.87 -11.79
CA GLU A 422 16.89 -11.98 -13.15
C GLU A 422 15.86 -13.13 -13.25
N PRO A 423 14.83 -13.00 -14.09
CA PRO A 423 13.78 -14.02 -14.21
C PRO A 423 14.31 -15.44 -14.46
N SER A 424 15.38 -15.59 -15.24
CA SER A 424 16.01 -16.89 -15.52
C SER A 424 16.69 -17.51 -14.30
N ASP A 425 17.27 -16.70 -13.42
CA ASP A 425 17.93 -17.19 -12.20
C ASP A 425 16.88 -17.64 -11.18
N LEU A 426 15.77 -16.89 -11.08
CA LEU A 426 14.63 -17.28 -10.24
C LEU A 426 13.98 -18.57 -10.75
N GLU A 427 13.85 -18.73 -12.06
CA GLU A 427 13.32 -19.95 -12.67
C GLU A 427 14.20 -21.18 -12.36
N ALA A 428 15.52 -21.02 -12.45
CA ALA A 428 16.45 -22.09 -12.08
C ALA A 428 16.34 -22.52 -10.60
N LEU A 429 15.90 -21.63 -9.70
CA LEU A 429 15.61 -21.98 -8.31
C LEU A 429 14.29 -22.74 -8.16
N TYR A 430 13.25 -22.40 -8.94
CA TYR A 430 12.03 -23.19 -8.98
C TYR A 430 12.30 -24.62 -9.50
N GLU A 431 13.07 -24.75 -10.58
CA GLU A 431 13.50 -26.05 -11.11
C GLU A 431 14.28 -26.87 -10.09
N LEU A 432 15.21 -26.24 -9.36
CA LEU A 432 15.98 -26.88 -8.28
C LEU A 432 15.07 -27.45 -7.18
N CYS A 433 13.98 -26.75 -6.87
CA CYS A 433 12.97 -27.19 -5.91
C CYS A 433 11.98 -28.21 -6.49
N GLY A 434 12.15 -28.63 -7.75
CA GLY A 434 11.26 -29.56 -8.44
C GLY A 434 9.92 -28.95 -8.86
N ILE A 435 9.87 -27.63 -9.04
CA ILE A 435 8.64 -26.87 -9.35
C ILE A 435 8.68 -26.46 -10.83
N ASN A 436 7.81 -27.06 -11.65
CA ASN A 436 7.62 -26.68 -13.05
C ASN A 436 6.49 -25.66 -13.21
N GLU A 437 6.26 -25.14 -14.43
CA GLU A 437 5.18 -24.17 -14.72
C GLU A 437 3.79 -24.63 -14.27
N GLN A 438 3.43 -25.89 -14.53
CA GLN A 438 2.11 -26.40 -14.15
C GLN A 438 1.91 -26.46 -12.63
N LEU A 439 2.98 -26.75 -11.88
CA LEU A 439 2.97 -26.69 -10.42
C LEU A 439 2.93 -25.25 -9.92
N LYS A 440 3.65 -24.31 -10.56
CA LYS A 440 3.59 -22.89 -10.22
C LYS A 440 2.16 -22.35 -10.33
N ASP A 441 1.46 -22.66 -11.42
CA ASP A 441 0.06 -22.25 -11.60
C ASP A 441 -0.83 -22.76 -10.46
N ILE A 442 -0.75 -24.06 -10.14
CA ILE A 442 -1.52 -24.64 -9.04
C ILE A 442 -1.14 -24.03 -7.70
N PHE A 443 0.15 -23.80 -7.44
CA PHE A 443 0.63 -23.23 -6.19
C PHE A 443 0.27 -21.76 -6.04
N MET A 444 0.25 -20.97 -7.11
CA MET A 444 -0.31 -19.62 -7.10
C MET A 444 -1.80 -19.63 -6.77
N GLU A 445 -2.57 -20.54 -7.36
CA GLU A 445 -3.99 -20.69 -7.02
C GLU A 445 -4.20 -21.13 -5.57
N MET A 446 -3.33 -22.00 -5.04
CA MET A 446 -3.34 -22.37 -3.61
C MET A 446 -3.00 -21.16 -2.74
N GLU A 447 -2.03 -20.35 -3.14
CA GLU A 447 -1.68 -19.10 -2.46
C GLU A 447 -2.85 -18.13 -2.41
N TYR A 448 -3.52 -17.88 -3.54
CA TYR A 448 -4.69 -17.00 -3.58
C TYR A 448 -5.79 -17.48 -2.63
N SER A 449 -6.08 -18.78 -2.62
CA SER A 449 -7.08 -19.35 -1.72
C SER A 449 -6.67 -19.27 -0.26
N PHE A 450 -5.39 -19.47 0.06
CA PHE A 450 -4.89 -19.27 1.41
C PHE A 450 -5.01 -17.80 1.83
N GLN A 451 -4.67 -16.84 0.96
CA GLN A 451 -4.83 -15.42 1.25
C GLN A 451 -6.31 -15.07 1.50
N ASP A 452 -7.26 -15.65 0.76
CA ASP A 452 -8.70 -15.49 0.99
C ASP A 452 -9.21 -16.21 2.25
N TYR A 453 -8.58 -17.34 2.60
CA TYR A 453 -8.83 -18.06 3.84
C TYR A 453 -8.46 -17.21 5.06
N VAL A 454 -7.35 -16.48 4.99
CA VAL A 454 -6.83 -15.67 6.10
C VAL A 454 -7.41 -14.27 6.14
N SER A 455 -7.58 -13.61 5.00
CA SER A 455 -7.89 -12.18 4.91
C SER A 455 -9.37 -11.87 5.15
N HIS A 456 -9.65 -10.70 5.72
CA HIS A 456 -10.99 -10.14 5.87
C HIS A 456 -11.22 -9.01 4.84
N LEU A 457 -11.25 -7.76 5.30
CA LEU A 457 -11.44 -6.56 4.48
C LEU A 457 -10.09 -5.83 4.39
N LYS A 458 -9.45 -5.89 3.21
CA LYS A 458 -8.18 -5.21 2.98
C LYS A 458 -8.44 -3.75 2.67
N ILE A 459 -7.59 -2.85 3.16
CA ILE A 459 -7.70 -1.42 2.85
C ILE A 459 -7.59 -1.18 1.34
N SER A 460 -6.75 -1.96 0.65
CA SER A 460 -6.63 -1.90 -0.82
C SER A 460 -7.93 -2.20 -1.57
N ASP A 461 -8.80 -3.07 -1.03
CA ASP A 461 -10.09 -3.36 -1.66
C ASP A 461 -11.05 -2.18 -1.50
N ILE A 462 -11.04 -1.53 -0.34
CA ILE A 462 -11.80 -0.30 -0.06
C ILE A 462 -11.31 0.84 -0.96
N GLN A 463 -10.00 1.03 -1.10
CA GLN A 463 -9.44 2.05 -1.99
C GLN A 463 -9.91 1.87 -3.43
N LYS A 464 -9.98 0.62 -3.93
CA LYS A 464 -10.51 0.29 -5.26
C LYS A 464 -12.01 0.56 -5.35
N GLU A 465 -12.79 0.14 -4.36
CA GLU A 465 -14.26 0.32 -4.31
C GLU A 465 -14.66 1.80 -4.32
N TYR A 466 -13.91 2.65 -3.60
CA TYR A 466 -14.20 4.08 -3.47
C TYR A 466 -13.32 4.98 -4.36
N HIS A 467 -12.60 4.39 -5.31
CA HIS A 467 -11.75 5.11 -6.28
C HIS A 467 -10.80 6.14 -5.63
N LEU A 468 -10.15 5.75 -4.52
CA LEU A 468 -9.19 6.61 -3.84
C LEU A 468 -7.92 6.77 -4.70
N LEU A 469 -7.75 7.94 -5.30
CA LEU A 469 -6.71 8.23 -6.28
C LEU A 469 -5.36 8.59 -5.63
N LYS A 470 -4.33 7.81 -5.93
CA LYS A 470 -2.91 8.16 -5.75
C LYS A 470 -2.34 8.54 -7.12
N LEU A 471 -1.81 9.75 -7.25
CA LEU A 471 -1.21 10.24 -8.50
C LEU A 471 0.30 10.38 -8.30
N PHE A 472 1.10 9.95 -9.28
CA PHE A 472 2.55 10.06 -9.21
C PHE A 472 3.05 11.31 -9.96
N PRO A 473 4.15 11.95 -9.55
CA PRO A 473 4.71 13.11 -10.25
C PRO A 473 5.12 12.87 -11.69
N TYR A 474 5.47 11.64 -12.05
CA TYR A 474 5.70 11.30 -13.46
C TYR A 474 4.44 11.55 -14.31
N ASP A 475 3.26 11.31 -13.73
CA ASP A 475 1.98 11.65 -14.35
C ASP A 475 1.78 13.18 -14.46
N LEU A 476 2.47 13.99 -13.63
CA LEU A 476 2.49 15.46 -13.74
C LEU A 476 3.51 15.95 -14.77
N GLU A 477 4.67 15.33 -14.91
CA GLU A 477 5.62 15.65 -16.00
C GLU A 477 5.00 15.34 -17.37
N GLN A 478 4.28 14.22 -17.48
CA GLN A 478 3.46 13.91 -18.66
C GLN A 478 2.30 14.89 -18.88
N ARG A 479 1.97 15.72 -17.88
CA ARG A 479 0.99 16.79 -18.03
C ARG A 479 1.57 18.10 -18.57
N ILE A 480 2.89 18.26 -18.58
CA ILE A 480 3.50 19.46 -19.14
C ILE A 480 3.72 19.21 -20.64
N ARG A 481 2.95 19.89 -21.47
CA ARG A 481 3.15 19.88 -22.93
C ARG A 481 4.19 20.92 -23.30
N LYS A 482 5.02 20.57 -24.29
CA LYS A 482 6.03 21.46 -24.86
C LYS A 482 5.66 21.77 -26.30
N ILE A 483 5.47 23.06 -26.60
CA ILE A 483 5.32 23.56 -27.97
C ILE A 483 6.50 24.46 -28.30
N GLU A 484 7.03 24.30 -29.51
CA GLU A 484 8.05 25.16 -30.06
C GLU A 484 7.49 25.93 -31.25
N LEU A 485 7.51 27.26 -31.16
CA LEU A 485 7.24 28.17 -32.27
C LEU A 485 8.56 28.43 -32.99
N ILE A 486 8.61 28.08 -34.28
CA ILE A 486 9.80 28.21 -35.13
C ILE A 486 9.47 29.16 -36.27
N GLN A 487 10.31 30.18 -36.46
CA GLN A 487 10.13 31.21 -37.46
C GLN A 487 11.48 31.68 -38.01
N GLY A 488 11.80 31.28 -39.25
CA GLY A 488 13.14 31.50 -39.81
C GLY A 488 14.21 30.75 -39.00
N GLU A 489 15.20 31.48 -38.46
CA GLU A 489 16.22 30.93 -37.55
C GLU A 489 15.80 31.01 -36.06
N ASP A 490 14.73 31.74 -35.76
CA ASP A 490 14.25 31.95 -34.39
C ASP A 490 13.40 30.79 -33.90
N LYS A 491 13.59 30.44 -32.62
CA LYS A 491 12.90 29.33 -31.96
C LYS A 491 12.52 29.71 -30.53
N HIS A 492 11.24 29.68 -30.22
CA HIS A 492 10.69 29.96 -28.90
C HIS A 492 9.99 28.71 -28.34
N THR A 493 10.23 28.40 -27.06
CA THR A 493 9.64 27.24 -26.38
C THR A 493 8.62 27.68 -25.35
N TYR A 494 7.45 27.06 -25.39
CA TYR A 494 6.33 27.29 -24.49
C TYR A 494 5.97 25.99 -23.76
N TYR A 495 5.56 26.13 -22.50
CA TYR A 495 5.13 25.02 -21.64
C TYR A 495 3.76 25.32 -21.06
N PHE A 496 2.85 24.35 -21.12
CA PHE A 496 1.48 24.49 -20.62
C PHE A 496 0.97 23.17 -20.04
N ASP A 497 -0.08 23.28 -19.21
CA ASP A 497 -0.71 22.14 -18.52
C ASP A 497 -1.63 21.33 -19.46
N ASN A 498 -1.80 20.04 -19.18
CA ASN A 498 -2.50 19.01 -19.96
C ASN A 498 -4.03 19.13 -19.84
N GLY A 499 -4.56 20.36 -19.78
CA GLY A 499 -5.98 20.58 -19.98
C GLY A 499 -6.44 19.86 -21.26
N PRO A 500 -7.62 19.22 -21.27
CA PRO A 500 -8.16 18.64 -22.49
C PRO A 500 -8.33 19.73 -23.56
N SER A 501 -8.64 20.96 -23.17
CA SER A 501 -8.59 22.16 -23.99
C SER A 501 -7.24 22.87 -23.87
N PHE A 502 -6.71 23.37 -24.98
CA PHE A 502 -5.62 24.33 -24.98
C PHE A 502 -6.00 25.54 -25.85
N ASN A 503 -5.76 26.72 -25.31
CA ASN A 503 -6.02 27.99 -25.98
C ASN A 503 -4.76 28.84 -25.78
N GLU A 504 -3.95 28.93 -26.83
CA GLU A 504 -2.62 29.52 -26.75
C GLU A 504 -2.47 30.62 -27.79
N THR A 505 -1.77 31.67 -27.38
CA THR A 505 -1.51 32.86 -28.18
C THR A 505 0.00 33.05 -28.28
N PHE A 506 0.49 33.16 -29.51
CA PHE A 506 1.91 33.30 -29.82
C PHE A 506 2.16 34.62 -30.56
N ASP A 507 3.19 35.35 -30.15
CA ASP A 507 3.71 36.48 -30.91
C ASP A 507 4.48 35.96 -32.12
N ILE A 508 4.14 36.44 -33.32
CA ILE A 508 4.77 36.05 -34.59
C ILE A 508 5.23 37.29 -35.36
N VAL A 509 6.24 37.15 -36.21
CA VAL A 509 6.67 38.22 -37.12
C VAL A 509 5.89 38.14 -38.45
N PRO A 510 5.28 39.23 -38.96
CA PRO A 510 4.60 39.19 -40.25
C PRO A 510 5.53 38.79 -41.41
N GLY A 511 5.04 37.93 -42.30
CA GLY A 511 5.69 37.61 -43.58
C GLY A 511 6.77 36.53 -43.56
N ILE A 512 6.99 35.84 -42.44
CA ILE A 512 7.89 34.68 -42.34
C ILE A 512 7.08 33.45 -41.96
N ASP A 513 7.36 32.31 -42.57
CA ASP A 513 6.68 31.05 -42.26
C ASP A 513 6.78 30.70 -40.76
N VAL A 514 5.65 30.26 -40.22
CA VAL A 514 5.52 29.87 -38.81
C VAL A 514 5.29 28.37 -38.74
N LYS A 515 6.08 27.69 -37.91
CA LYS A 515 5.90 26.27 -37.57
C LYS A 515 5.70 26.10 -36.07
N LEU A 516 4.57 25.51 -35.68
CA LEU A 516 4.34 24.99 -34.35
C LEU A 516 4.75 23.52 -34.32
N LEU A 517 5.74 23.19 -33.50
CA LEU A 517 6.17 21.82 -33.23
C LEU A 517 5.73 21.42 -31.82
N ILE A 518 4.82 20.45 -31.74
CA ILE A 518 4.32 19.91 -30.48
C ILE A 518 5.11 18.63 -30.18
N HIS A 519 5.73 18.52 -29.00
CA HIS A 519 6.57 17.35 -28.67
C HIS A 519 5.71 16.22 -28.09
N GLY A 520 5.62 15.08 -28.76
CA GLY A 520 4.87 13.90 -28.36
C GLY A 520 3.73 13.53 -29.33
N LYS A 521 3.61 12.22 -29.62
CA LYS A 521 2.51 11.66 -30.42
C LYS A 521 1.17 12.12 -29.87
N SER A 522 0.21 12.48 -30.71
CA SER A 522 -1.07 12.99 -30.20
C SER A 522 -2.22 12.84 -31.18
N ILE A 523 -3.43 12.95 -30.63
CA ILE A 523 -4.66 13.13 -31.40
C ILE A 523 -5.22 14.49 -31.01
N LEU A 524 -5.21 15.42 -31.96
CA LEU A 524 -5.54 16.82 -31.77
C LEU A 524 -6.86 17.16 -32.47
N GLY A 525 -7.81 17.73 -31.74
CA GLY A 525 -8.91 18.48 -32.33
C GLY A 525 -8.51 19.95 -32.46
N ILE A 526 -8.30 20.46 -33.66
CA ILE A 526 -8.02 21.89 -33.87
C ILE A 526 -9.34 22.56 -34.25
N HIS A 527 -9.91 23.33 -33.32
CA HIS A 527 -11.19 24.02 -33.55
C HIS A 527 -11.00 25.33 -34.32
N GLN A 528 -9.99 26.10 -33.93
CA GLN A 528 -9.74 27.39 -34.54
C GLN A 528 -8.24 27.69 -34.57
N LEU A 529 -7.78 28.22 -35.70
CA LEU A 529 -6.44 28.76 -35.86
C LEU A 529 -6.57 30.13 -36.53
N THR A 530 -6.19 31.20 -35.84
CA THR A 530 -6.33 32.56 -36.34
C THR A 530 -5.04 33.35 -36.26
N VAL A 531 -4.85 34.26 -37.22
CA VAL A 531 -3.85 35.32 -37.12
C VAL A 531 -4.58 36.66 -37.01
N ASP A 532 -4.29 37.41 -35.96
CA ASP A 532 -4.97 38.66 -35.57
C ASP A 532 -6.51 38.51 -35.61
N GLY A 533 -7.02 37.40 -35.07
CA GLY A 533 -8.45 37.06 -35.05
C GLY A 533 -9.08 36.63 -36.37
N LYS A 534 -8.31 36.51 -37.47
CA LYS A 534 -8.79 36.00 -38.77
C LYS A 534 -8.36 34.56 -39.00
N ALA A 535 -9.28 33.69 -39.39
CA ALA A 535 -8.98 32.28 -39.69
C ALA A 535 -7.93 32.15 -40.79
N VAL A 536 -6.95 31.26 -40.58
CA VAL A 536 -5.86 31.00 -41.53
C VAL A 536 -5.83 29.54 -41.96
N SER A 537 -5.42 29.28 -43.20
CA SER A 537 -5.11 27.92 -43.65
C SER A 537 -3.74 27.50 -43.12
N PHE A 538 -3.59 26.22 -42.80
CA PHE A 538 -2.33 25.63 -42.37
C PHE A 538 -2.11 24.28 -43.07
N THR A 539 -0.87 23.80 -42.98
CA THR A 539 -0.46 22.46 -43.38
C THR A 539 0.05 21.70 -42.17
N THR A 540 0.05 20.37 -42.23
CA THR A 540 0.43 19.55 -41.09
C THR A 540 0.98 18.20 -41.53
N ASN A 541 1.77 17.55 -40.66
CA ASN A 541 2.31 16.21 -40.86
C ASN A 541 1.41 15.09 -40.29
N ALA A 542 0.12 15.36 -40.06
CA ALA A 542 -0.82 14.37 -39.54
C ALA A 542 -0.87 13.11 -40.41
N ASP A 543 -0.78 11.94 -39.80
CA ASP A 543 -0.87 10.63 -40.45
C ASP A 543 -2.30 10.32 -40.90
N LEU A 544 -3.29 10.86 -40.19
CA LEU A 544 -4.71 10.77 -40.53
C LEU A 544 -5.43 12.07 -40.17
N ILE A 545 -6.38 12.48 -40.99
CA ILE A 545 -7.22 13.66 -40.78
C ILE A 545 -8.69 13.25 -40.93
N ASP A 546 -9.49 13.48 -39.89
CA ASP A 546 -10.95 13.26 -39.88
C ASP A 546 -11.67 14.52 -39.39
N GLY A 547 -12.16 15.33 -40.33
CA GLY A 547 -12.74 16.64 -40.04
C GLY A 547 -11.71 17.59 -39.41
N ASN A 548 -11.96 17.96 -38.16
CA ASN A 548 -11.07 18.83 -37.37
C ASN A 548 -10.12 18.03 -36.46
N ASN A 549 -10.10 16.70 -36.59
CA ASN A 549 -9.26 15.81 -35.79
C ASN A 549 -8.05 15.37 -36.61
N TYR A 550 -6.87 15.55 -36.02
CA TYR A 550 -5.57 15.32 -36.62
C TYR A 550 -4.83 14.30 -35.77
N TYR A 551 -4.38 13.21 -36.39
CA TYR A 551 -3.78 12.08 -35.71
C TYR A 551 -2.29 12.02 -36.07
N PHE A 552 -1.44 12.01 -35.05
CA PHE A 552 0.01 12.08 -35.22
C PHE A 552 0.70 10.91 -34.51
N LEU A 553 1.39 10.09 -35.30
CA LEU A 553 2.27 9.01 -34.86
C LEU A 553 3.70 9.51 -34.59
N ASN A 554 3.99 10.77 -34.92
CA ASN A 554 5.22 11.49 -34.60
C ASN A 554 4.86 12.84 -33.96
N ASP A 555 5.86 13.67 -33.66
CA ASP A 555 5.65 15.03 -33.15
C ASP A 555 4.78 15.86 -34.12
N PRO A 556 3.63 16.40 -33.67
CA PRO A 556 2.79 17.24 -34.53
C PRO A 556 3.50 18.49 -35.02
N GLU A 557 3.39 18.73 -36.32
CA GLU A 557 3.84 19.94 -36.99
C GLU A 557 2.64 20.65 -37.60
N ILE A 558 2.45 21.92 -37.25
CA ILE A 558 1.43 22.80 -37.83
C ILE A 558 2.15 23.99 -38.45
N CYS A 559 2.05 24.16 -39.76
CA CYS A 559 2.79 25.15 -40.53
C CYS A 559 1.85 26.15 -41.21
N ILE A 560 2.12 27.44 -41.03
CA ILE A 560 1.39 28.57 -41.61
C ILE A 560 2.36 29.35 -42.50
N CYS A 561 2.05 29.45 -43.80
CA CYS A 561 2.92 30.13 -44.75
C CYS A 561 2.76 31.65 -44.68
N ALA A 562 3.87 32.36 -44.42
CA ALA A 562 4.01 33.82 -44.41
C ALA A 562 2.76 34.60 -43.93
N PRO A 563 2.28 34.39 -42.68
CA PRO A 563 1.13 35.09 -42.14
C PRO A 563 1.34 36.61 -42.11
N ALA A 564 0.30 37.38 -42.43
CA ALA A 564 0.39 38.84 -42.53
C ALA A 564 0.25 39.59 -41.20
N GLY A 565 -0.21 38.91 -40.14
CA GLY A 565 -0.42 39.49 -38.81
C GLY A 565 0.72 39.17 -37.85
N ASN A 566 0.60 39.67 -36.62
CA ASN A 566 1.63 39.58 -35.59
C ASN A 566 1.26 38.69 -34.40
N GLN A 567 0.03 38.17 -34.35
CA GLN A 567 -0.46 37.32 -33.28
C GLN A 567 -1.11 36.06 -33.84
N LEU A 568 -0.66 34.88 -33.40
CA LEU A 568 -1.25 33.59 -33.74
C LEU A 568 -1.99 33.02 -32.55
N ASP A 569 -3.28 32.73 -32.71
CA ASP A 569 -4.09 32.05 -31.70
C ASP A 569 -4.46 30.64 -32.20
N ILE A 570 -4.27 29.65 -31.33
CA ILE A 570 -4.73 28.27 -31.55
C ILE A 570 -5.70 27.88 -30.44
N ASP A 571 -6.87 27.40 -30.84
CA ASP A 571 -7.88 26.82 -29.95
C ASP A 571 -8.13 25.37 -30.37
N GLY A 572 -7.96 24.46 -29.41
CA GLY A 572 -8.11 23.05 -29.69
C GLY A 572 -8.16 22.19 -28.44
N TYR A 573 -8.23 20.89 -28.68
CA TYR A 573 -8.29 19.86 -27.66
C TYR A 573 -7.29 18.75 -27.97
N PHE A 574 -6.67 18.21 -26.94
CA PHE A 574 -5.92 16.97 -27.04
C PHE A 574 -6.83 15.84 -26.58
N TYR A 575 -7.19 14.95 -27.50
CA TYR A 575 -7.92 13.73 -27.15
C TYR A 575 -7.00 12.71 -26.48
N LEU A 576 -5.77 12.58 -27.00
CA LEU A 576 -4.71 11.75 -26.45
C LEU A 576 -3.35 12.42 -26.71
N PHE A 577 -2.42 12.26 -25.76
CA PHE A 577 -1.07 12.82 -25.83
C PHE A 577 -0.06 11.84 -25.22
N ASN A 578 0.95 11.48 -26.01
CA ASN A 578 1.98 10.49 -25.71
C ASN A 578 1.45 9.16 -25.12
N ASP A 579 0.23 8.79 -25.52
CA ASP A 579 -0.44 7.58 -25.07
C ASP A 579 -0.06 6.41 -25.98
N GLY A 580 0.31 5.27 -25.39
CA GLY A 580 0.71 4.07 -26.13
C GLY A 580 -0.38 3.44 -27.00
N ASN A 581 -1.64 3.89 -26.86
CA ASN A 581 -2.76 3.42 -27.68
C ASN A 581 -2.94 4.21 -28.99
N ILE A 582 -2.26 5.35 -29.17
CA ILE A 582 -2.43 6.19 -30.36
C ILE A 582 -2.15 5.41 -31.64
N ASP A 583 -1.04 4.66 -31.68
CA ASP A 583 -0.68 3.82 -32.83
C ASP A 583 -1.80 2.85 -33.22
N ARG A 584 -2.43 2.22 -32.22
CA ARG A 584 -3.52 1.27 -32.42
C ARG A 584 -4.82 1.94 -32.87
N ILE A 585 -5.10 3.14 -32.39
CA ILE A 585 -6.29 3.91 -32.80
C ILE A 585 -6.18 4.29 -34.28
N VAL A 586 -5.02 4.78 -34.72
CA VAL A 586 -4.77 5.14 -36.12
C VAL A 586 -4.89 3.91 -37.03
N GLU A 587 -4.32 2.76 -36.62
CA GLU A 587 -4.46 1.50 -37.34
C GLU A 587 -5.93 1.09 -37.51
N LEU A 588 -6.71 1.15 -36.42
CA LEU A 588 -8.14 0.81 -36.44
C LEU A 588 -8.94 1.76 -37.32
N MET A 589 -8.65 3.06 -37.31
CA MET A 589 -9.36 4.03 -38.15
C MET A 589 -9.08 3.81 -39.64
N ASN A 590 -7.84 3.52 -40.02
CA ASN A 590 -7.50 3.17 -41.40
C ASN A 590 -8.25 1.91 -41.86
N LEU A 591 -8.31 0.87 -41.02
CA LEU A 591 -9.05 -0.36 -41.32
C LEU A 591 -10.56 -0.09 -41.50
N ILE A 592 -11.15 0.75 -40.65
CA ILE A 592 -12.56 1.17 -40.78
C ILE A 592 -12.78 1.89 -42.12
N GLY A 593 -11.87 2.77 -42.53
CA GLY A 593 -11.91 3.45 -43.82
C GLY A 593 -11.88 2.49 -45.01
N GLU A 594 -10.98 1.51 -44.98
CA GLU A 594 -10.88 0.47 -46.02
C GLU A 594 -12.15 -0.36 -46.12
N LEU A 595 -12.70 -0.80 -44.98
CA LEU A 595 -13.95 -1.56 -44.92
C LEU A 595 -15.14 -0.74 -45.46
N ALA A 596 -15.22 0.55 -45.14
CA ALA A 596 -16.25 1.44 -45.66
C ALA A 596 -16.14 1.59 -47.20
N GLY A 597 -14.92 1.71 -47.72
CA GLY A 597 -14.65 1.74 -49.17
C GLY A 597 -15.08 0.45 -49.87
N GLN A 598 -14.74 -0.71 -49.29
CA GLN A 598 -15.17 -2.02 -49.82
C GLN A 598 -16.70 -2.17 -49.79
N ASN A 599 -17.36 -1.78 -48.70
CA ASN A 599 -18.81 -1.79 -48.61
C ASN A 599 -19.46 -0.90 -49.67
N HIS A 600 -18.93 0.31 -49.89
CA HIS A 600 -19.44 1.19 -50.94
C HIS A 600 -19.27 0.58 -52.34
N ALA A 601 -18.13 -0.04 -52.62
CA ALA A 601 -17.88 -0.75 -53.87
C ALA A 601 -18.83 -1.94 -54.07
N LEU A 602 -19.08 -2.74 -53.03
CA LEU A 602 -20.06 -3.82 -53.02
C LEU A 602 -21.48 -3.31 -53.24
N GLN A 603 -21.87 -2.21 -52.59
CA GLN A 603 -23.17 -1.58 -52.76
C GLN A 603 -23.38 -1.14 -54.22
N LYS A 604 -22.37 -0.50 -54.82
CA LYS A 604 -22.39 -0.10 -56.24
C LYS A 604 -22.49 -1.31 -57.17
N HIS A 605 -21.83 -2.41 -56.84
CA HIS A 605 -21.90 -3.65 -57.61
C HIS A 605 -23.27 -4.33 -57.47
N LEU A 606 -23.84 -4.34 -56.26
CA LEU A 606 -25.19 -4.82 -55.98
C LEU A 606 -26.25 -4.00 -56.74
N ASP A 607 -26.16 -2.67 -56.71
CA ASP A 607 -27.05 -1.78 -57.45
C ASP A 607 -26.97 -2.03 -58.97
N SER A 608 -25.75 -2.23 -59.48
CA SER A 608 -25.52 -2.63 -60.87
C SER A 608 -26.19 -3.96 -61.21
N LEU A 609 -26.05 -4.99 -60.35
CA LEU A 609 -26.67 -6.30 -60.54
C LEU A 609 -28.21 -6.24 -60.47
N LEU A 610 -28.77 -5.48 -59.53
CA LEU A 610 -30.22 -5.23 -59.40
C LEU A 610 -30.78 -4.45 -60.59
N SER A 611 -29.95 -3.66 -61.27
CA SER A 611 -30.34 -2.96 -62.50
C SER A 611 -30.41 -3.88 -63.74
N HIS A 612 -29.81 -5.08 -63.67
CA HIS A 612 -29.72 -6.01 -64.80
C HIS A 612 -31.08 -6.64 -65.16
N ARG A 613 -31.41 -6.68 -66.45
CA ARG A 613 -32.73 -7.08 -66.98
C ARG A 613 -33.17 -8.49 -66.55
N ILE A 614 -32.23 -9.43 -66.45
CA ILE A 614 -32.50 -10.83 -66.05
C ILE A 614 -32.89 -10.92 -64.55
N VAL A 615 -32.24 -10.14 -63.68
CA VAL A 615 -32.53 -10.14 -62.23
C VAL A 615 -33.92 -9.52 -61.97
N ARG A 616 -34.27 -8.43 -62.67
CA ARG A 616 -35.62 -7.83 -62.62
C ARG A 616 -36.73 -8.77 -63.11
N LEU A 617 -36.44 -9.65 -64.06
CA LEU A 617 -37.39 -10.64 -64.59
C LEU A 617 -37.61 -11.81 -63.63
N LEU A 618 -36.58 -12.21 -62.88
CA LEU A 618 -36.67 -13.25 -61.85
C LEU A 618 -37.39 -12.75 -60.60
N ASP A 619 -37.19 -11.49 -60.21
CA ASP A 619 -37.85 -10.89 -59.04
C ASP A 619 -39.36 -10.68 -59.28
N ARG A 620 -39.77 -10.43 -60.53
CA ARG A 620 -41.19 -10.40 -60.95
C ARG A 620 -41.89 -11.76 -60.92
N LYS A 621 -41.17 -12.88 -60.80
CA LYS A 621 -41.77 -14.22 -60.63
C LYS A 621 -42.00 -14.59 -59.16
N LYS A 622 -41.56 -13.76 -58.20
CA LYS A 622 -41.74 -13.96 -56.76
C LYS A 622 -42.76 -13.01 -56.11
N LYS A 623 -43.32 -12.07 -56.86
CA LYS A 623 -44.58 -11.39 -56.54
C LYS A 623 -45.68 -12.04 -57.36
#